data_AF-A0A1J1GW13-F1
#
_entry.id   AF-A0A1J1GW13-F1
#
_cell.length_a   1.000
_cell.length_b   1.000
_cell.length_c   1.000
_cell.angle_alpha   90.00
_cell.angle_beta   90.00
_cell.angle_gamma   90.00
#
_symmetry.space_group_name_H-M   'P 1'
#
loop_
_entity.id
_entity.type
_entity.pdbx_description
1 polymer ?
#
loop_
_entity_poly.entity_id
_entity_poly.type
_entity_poly.pdbx_seq_one_letter_code
_entity_poly.pdbx_strand_id
1 'polypeptide(L)'
;MIIKRKWCINIIIFVISILCKNNKSFIKGFNNEGHEAIGMVAMSGLKSDQLYELKKLLNGKDLVDLGKWGHLVHDKIRGAEPMHFNLQNNDCKNISFSCDDKNGLCLINSIKYFYNKLLLPPNSNLNEDIKFKYPRNISFTDSDSLKYLVTLISDMHQPLRISFISDNGGKNINVTFFDNKLQKVKSNLFEYLENKIINKMIQKYQSSWYSGWTHVNRIFNDHKKDEDLFKKNGIDVIYIWAKDIVNDFCSEFYMNNSIESYMTLKEEKLYFDTTTELEISYELEYQLERLIRNNILRAGSRISILLNHIFAKKKFSNFRKRSEFDKVEYEELKKSKAASIYKNNALFINLAIIFVILLAIFYFNVLMNRRNKMRLPNKINEAELQEKCN
;
A
#
# COMPACT_ATOMS: atom_id res chain seq x y z
N MET A 1 -47.88 21.66 -11.40
CA MET A 1 -46.93 20.56 -11.15
C MET A 1 -45.48 20.87 -11.62
N ILE A 2 -45.07 22.15 -11.68
CA ILE A 2 -43.75 22.56 -12.22
C ILE A 2 -42.78 23.04 -11.10
N ILE A 3 -43.32 23.43 -9.93
CA ILE A 3 -42.52 23.96 -8.81
C ILE A 3 -41.76 22.84 -8.05
N LYS A 4 -42.25 21.59 -8.06
CA LYS A 4 -41.57 20.46 -7.41
C LYS A 4 -40.32 19.96 -8.16
N ARG A 5 -40.16 20.30 -9.46
CA ARG A 5 -39.05 19.79 -10.28
C ARG A 5 -37.75 20.58 -10.11
N LYS A 6 -37.84 21.88 -9.80
CA LYS A 6 -36.67 22.75 -9.52
C LYS A 6 -35.98 22.44 -8.19
N TRP A 7 -36.75 22.03 -7.17
CA TRP A 7 -36.20 21.65 -5.87
C TRP A 7 -35.38 20.36 -5.92
N CYS A 8 -35.82 19.36 -6.69
CA CYS A 8 -35.06 18.12 -6.86
C CYS A 8 -33.71 18.34 -7.57
N ILE A 9 -33.64 19.24 -8.56
CA ILE A 9 -32.41 19.52 -9.29
C ILE A 9 -31.38 20.24 -8.40
N ASN A 10 -31.82 21.20 -7.57
CA ASN A 10 -30.93 21.89 -6.64
C ASN A 10 -30.46 20.97 -5.49
N ILE A 11 -31.29 20.03 -5.02
CA ILE A 11 -30.89 19.01 -4.04
C ILE A 11 -29.87 18.04 -4.65
N ILE A 12 -30.04 17.64 -5.92
CA ILE A 12 -29.08 16.78 -6.62
C ILE A 12 -27.73 17.51 -6.81
N ILE A 13 -27.73 18.79 -7.17
CA ILE A 13 -26.50 19.61 -7.30
C ILE A 13 -25.83 19.82 -5.95
N PHE A 14 -26.59 19.97 -4.86
CA PHE A 14 -26.05 20.11 -3.49
C PHE A 14 -25.48 18.79 -2.94
N VAL A 15 -26.07 17.64 -3.29
CA VAL A 15 -25.53 16.31 -2.95
C VAL A 15 -24.26 15.99 -3.75
N ILE A 16 -24.20 16.40 -5.03
CA ILE A 16 -23.00 16.26 -5.86
C ILE A 16 -21.87 17.18 -5.34
N SER A 17 -22.18 18.39 -4.86
CA SER A 17 -21.16 19.28 -4.27
C SER A 17 -20.63 18.79 -2.91
N ILE A 18 -21.45 18.06 -2.15
CA ILE A 18 -21.03 17.38 -0.91
C ILE A 18 -20.16 16.15 -1.22
N LEU A 19 -20.42 15.44 -2.32
CA LEU A 19 -19.58 14.32 -2.80
C LEU A 19 -18.21 14.78 -3.35
N CYS A 20 -18.05 16.07 -3.68
CA CYS A 20 -16.78 16.64 -4.14
C CYS A 20 -15.92 17.28 -3.03
N LYS A 21 -16.30 17.17 -1.75
CA LYS A 21 -15.48 17.74 -0.66
C LYS A 21 -14.34 16.80 -0.24
N ASN A 22 -13.16 17.16 -0.73
CA ASN A 22 -11.84 16.91 -0.14
C ASN A 22 -11.41 15.45 0.03
N ASN A 23 -10.96 14.84 -1.08
CA ASN A 23 -9.81 13.95 -0.99
C ASN A 23 -8.60 14.79 -0.61
N LYS A 24 -8.33 14.94 0.70
CA LYS A 24 -6.98 15.27 1.13
C LYS A 24 -6.12 14.09 0.71
N SER A 25 -5.26 14.29 -0.28
CA SER A 25 -4.18 13.36 -0.58
C SER A 25 -3.28 13.32 0.65
N PHE A 26 -3.39 12.23 1.41
CA PHE A 26 -2.46 11.91 2.47
C PHE A 26 -1.22 11.33 1.77
N ILE A 27 -0.10 12.05 1.87
CA ILE A 27 1.15 11.75 1.16
C ILE A 27 2.24 11.53 2.22
N LYS A 28 2.83 10.32 2.26
CA LYS A 28 4.29 10.04 2.33
C LYS A 28 4.55 8.54 2.63
N GLY A 29 4.76 7.78 1.56
CA GLY A 29 5.17 6.38 1.47
C GLY A 29 4.51 5.77 0.23
N PHE A 30 4.83 4.55 -0.18
CA PHE A 30 3.91 3.81 -1.08
C PHE A 30 2.46 4.06 -0.63
N ASN A 31 1.49 4.24 -1.54
CA ASN A 31 0.12 4.40 -1.07
C ASN A 31 -0.29 3.21 -0.19
N ASN A 32 -1.35 3.36 0.59
CA ASN A 32 -1.74 2.36 1.60
C ASN A 32 -1.80 0.94 1.02
N GLU A 33 -2.34 0.83 -0.19
CA GLU A 33 -2.50 -0.41 -0.94
C GLU A 33 -1.15 -1.01 -1.40
N GLY A 34 -0.17 -0.16 -1.73
CA GLY A 34 1.21 -0.58 -2.00
C GLY A 34 1.88 -1.16 -0.76
N HIS A 35 1.76 -0.51 0.40
CA HIS A 35 2.28 -1.08 1.66
C HIS A 35 1.54 -2.37 2.08
N GLU A 36 0.23 -2.46 1.84
CA GLU A 36 -0.53 -3.71 2.04
C GLU A 36 0.04 -4.85 1.19
N ALA A 37 0.29 -4.59 -0.11
CA ALA A 37 0.89 -5.58 -1.01
C ALA A 37 2.30 -6.00 -0.57
N ILE A 38 3.14 -5.05 -0.13
CA ILE A 38 4.45 -5.34 0.48
C ILE A 38 4.29 -6.22 1.72
N GLY A 39 3.31 -5.89 2.57
CA GLY A 39 2.94 -6.68 3.74
C GLY A 39 2.59 -8.12 3.38
N MET A 40 1.74 -8.34 2.36
CA MET A 40 1.38 -9.67 1.89
C MET A 40 2.59 -10.49 1.43
N VAL A 41 3.49 -9.87 0.66
CA VAL A 41 4.74 -10.52 0.23
C VAL A 41 5.58 -10.88 1.46
N ALA A 42 5.76 -9.97 2.40
CA ALA A 42 6.53 -10.23 3.62
C ALA A 42 5.94 -11.38 4.44
N MET A 43 4.61 -11.40 4.61
CA MET A 43 3.90 -12.48 5.31
C MET A 43 4.15 -13.85 4.66
N SER A 44 4.22 -13.92 3.33
CA SER A 44 4.49 -15.17 2.60
C SER A 44 5.92 -15.70 2.78
N GLY A 45 6.87 -14.86 3.20
CA GLY A 45 8.26 -15.24 3.44
C GLY A 45 8.61 -15.54 4.90
N LEU A 46 7.68 -15.32 5.83
CA LEU A 46 7.90 -15.62 7.25
C LEU A 46 7.78 -17.12 7.52
N LYS A 47 8.70 -17.67 8.33
CA LYS A 47 8.56 -19.06 8.81
C LYS A 47 7.57 -19.12 9.96
N SER A 48 7.01 -20.31 10.22
CA SER A 48 5.92 -20.54 11.18
C SER A 48 6.18 -19.93 12.57
N ASP A 49 7.36 -20.17 13.12
CA ASP A 49 7.69 -19.75 14.48
C ASP A 49 7.87 -18.22 14.55
N GLN A 50 8.49 -17.63 13.53
CA GLN A 50 8.68 -16.18 13.45
C GLN A 50 7.35 -15.46 13.16
N LEU A 51 6.46 -16.06 12.37
CA LEU A 51 5.10 -15.58 12.18
C LEU A 51 4.33 -15.57 13.51
N TYR A 52 4.46 -16.62 14.32
CA TYR A 52 3.81 -16.67 15.63
C TYR A 52 4.31 -15.56 16.56
N GLU A 53 5.62 -15.30 16.61
CA GLU A 53 6.20 -14.20 17.38
C GLU A 53 5.77 -12.82 16.86
N LEU A 54 5.70 -12.63 15.53
CA LEU A 54 5.15 -11.43 14.92
C LEU A 54 3.70 -11.19 15.38
N LYS A 55 2.86 -12.22 15.30
CA LYS A 55 1.45 -12.14 15.70
C LYS A 55 1.30 -11.77 17.17
N LYS A 56 2.14 -12.30 18.06
CA LYS A 56 2.16 -11.86 19.47
C LYS A 56 2.46 -10.37 19.61
N LEU A 57 3.53 -9.92 18.94
CA LEU A 57 3.99 -8.53 19.02
C LEU A 57 2.98 -7.52 18.43
N LEU A 58 2.17 -7.96 17.47
CA LEU A 58 1.15 -7.16 16.79
C LEU A 58 -0.29 -7.44 17.27
N ASN A 59 -0.48 -8.13 18.40
CA ASN A 59 -1.80 -8.49 18.93
C ASN A 59 -2.72 -9.19 17.92
N GLY A 60 -2.18 -10.18 17.22
CA GLY A 60 -2.90 -10.98 16.22
C GLY A 60 -3.00 -10.34 14.84
N LYS A 61 -2.57 -9.08 14.67
CA LYS A 61 -2.57 -8.38 13.38
C LYS A 61 -1.45 -8.86 12.46
N ASP A 62 -1.67 -8.70 11.16
CA ASP A 62 -0.68 -8.95 10.11
C ASP A 62 0.10 -7.69 9.72
N LEU A 63 1.21 -7.86 9.01
CA LEU A 63 1.93 -6.74 8.39
C LEU A 63 1.05 -5.98 7.38
N VAL A 64 0.06 -6.66 6.79
CA VAL A 64 -0.94 -6.05 5.90
C VAL A 64 -1.73 -4.96 6.66
N ASP A 65 -2.06 -5.19 7.93
CA ASP A 65 -2.78 -4.22 8.77
C ASP A 65 -1.95 -2.97 9.11
N LEU A 66 -0.64 -2.98 8.83
CA LEU A 66 0.27 -1.86 9.08
C LEU A 66 0.34 -0.87 7.92
N GLY A 67 -0.26 -1.17 6.76
CA GLY A 67 -0.07 -0.38 5.54
C GLY A 67 -0.39 1.11 5.69
N LYS A 68 -1.28 1.47 6.63
CA LYS A 68 -1.67 2.85 6.93
C LYS A 68 -0.89 3.48 8.09
N TRP A 69 -0.26 2.68 8.94
CA TRP A 69 0.27 3.14 10.22
C TRP A 69 1.36 4.20 10.05
N GLY A 70 2.30 4.00 9.12
CA GLY A 70 3.40 4.93 8.87
C GLY A 70 2.92 6.34 8.51
N HIS A 71 1.95 6.42 7.59
CA HIS A 71 1.34 7.68 7.15
C HIS A 71 0.72 8.45 8.32
N LEU A 72 -0.01 7.77 9.21
CA LEU A 72 -0.70 8.41 10.34
C LEU A 72 0.28 8.97 11.37
N VAL A 73 1.39 8.26 11.60
CA VAL A 73 2.42 8.68 12.54
C VAL A 73 3.14 9.91 11.99
N HIS A 74 3.48 9.89 10.70
CA HIS A 74 4.09 11.02 10.01
C HIS A 74 3.21 12.29 10.08
N ASP A 75 1.91 12.17 9.82
CA ASP A 75 0.96 13.29 9.87
C ASP A 75 0.95 14.00 11.24
N LYS A 76 1.14 13.22 12.31
CA LYS A 76 1.18 13.74 13.68
C LYS A 76 2.56 14.22 14.11
N ILE A 77 3.63 13.71 13.50
CA ILE A 77 5.02 14.01 13.85
C ILE A 77 5.80 14.39 12.59
N ARG A 78 5.45 15.53 12.00
CA ARG A 78 6.09 16.02 10.76
C ARG A 78 7.61 16.13 10.85
N GLY A 79 8.16 16.39 12.03
CA GLY A 79 9.61 16.45 12.22
C GLY A 79 10.33 15.11 11.95
N ALA A 80 9.61 13.99 11.91
CA ALA A 80 10.16 12.67 11.61
C ALA A 80 10.25 12.39 10.11
N GLU A 81 9.73 13.28 9.27
CA GLU A 81 9.77 13.16 7.82
C GLU A 81 11.13 12.79 7.23
N PRO A 82 12.25 13.39 7.69
CA PRO A 82 13.56 13.12 7.10
C PRO A 82 13.96 11.63 7.18
N MET A 83 13.42 10.89 8.16
CA MET A 83 13.62 9.44 8.26
C MET A 83 13.10 8.68 7.04
N HIS A 84 12.20 9.24 6.25
CA HIS A 84 11.61 8.58 5.09
C HIS A 84 12.34 8.89 3.77
N PHE A 85 13.50 9.58 3.84
CA PHE A 85 14.29 10.00 2.69
C PHE A 85 15.78 9.79 2.93
N ASN A 86 16.52 9.55 1.86
CA ASN A 86 17.98 9.57 1.86
C ASN A 86 18.48 10.01 0.48
N LEU A 87 18.06 11.20 0.04
CA LEU A 87 18.43 11.74 -1.26
C LEU A 87 19.95 11.95 -1.35
N GLN A 88 20.51 11.68 -2.51
CA GLN A 88 21.94 11.75 -2.78
C GLN A 88 22.27 12.72 -3.93
N ASN A 89 23.55 12.93 -4.17
CA ASN A 89 24.02 13.70 -5.31
C ASN A 89 23.62 13.02 -6.63
N ASN A 90 23.40 13.82 -7.65
CA ASN A 90 22.89 13.38 -8.95
C ASN A 90 23.93 12.63 -9.77
N ASP A 91 24.24 11.40 -9.37
CA ASP A 91 25.21 10.52 -10.01
C ASP A 91 24.70 9.07 -10.01
N CYS A 92 24.24 8.61 -11.18
CA CYS A 92 23.82 7.23 -11.39
C CYS A 92 24.99 6.23 -11.42
N LYS A 93 26.24 6.68 -11.57
CA LYS A 93 27.43 5.80 -11.60
C LYS A 93 27.98 5.58 -10.18
N ASN A 94 28.05 6.65 -9.38
CA ASN A 94 28.64 6.63 -8.05
C ASN A 94 27.60 6.84 -6.95
N ILE A 95 26.67 5.89 -6.82
CA ILE A 95 25.66 5.93 -5.77
C ILE A 95 26.31 5.73 -4.41
N SER A 96 26.12 6.71 -3.52
CA SER A 96 26.57 6.66 -2.14
C SER A 96 25.51 7.24 -1.22
N PHE A 97 25.35 6.65 -0.03
CA PHE A 97 24.38 7.07 0.95
C PHE A 97 25.10 7.69 2.15
N SER A 98 25.06 9.02 2.25
CA SER A 98 25.42 9.75 3.46
C SER A 98 24.16 10.16 4.23
N CYS A 99 24.32 10.49 5.51
CA CYS A 99 23.25 11.10 6.31
C CYS A 99 23.74 12.44 6.84
N ASP A 100 23.30 13.51 6.18
CA ASP A 100 23.71 14.87 6.52
C ASP A 100 22.77 15.51 7.56
N ASP A 101 21.70 14.81 7.94
CA ASP A 101 20.78 15.27 8.98
C ASP A 101 21.47 15.31 10.34
N LYS A 102 21.42 16.48 10.99
CA LYS A 102 22.10 16.71 12.27
C LYS A 102 21.61 15.79 13.39
N ASN A 103 20.39 15.28 13.31
CA ASN A 103 19.80 14.35 14.26
C ASN A 103 19.93 12.89 13.81
N GLY A 104 20.54 12.63 12.65
CA GLY A 104 20.65 11.30 12.04
C GLY A 104 19.32 10.78 11.48
N LEU A 105 18.35 11.66 11.22
CA LEU A 105 17.06 11.28 10.65
C LEU A 105 17.19 11.12 9.13
N CYS A 106 17.78 10.02 8.69
CA CYS A 106 17.80 9.61 7.27
C CYS A 106 17.32 8.16 7.14
N LEU A 107 16.83 7.77 5.98
CA LEU A 107 16.20 6.46 5.78
C LEU A 107 17.08 5.28 6.16
N ILE A 108 18.29 5.22 5.61
CA ILE A 108 19.21 4.10 5.85
C ILE A 108 19.61 4.03 7.34
N ASN A 109 19.91 5.19 7.93
CA ASN A 109 20.26 5.27 9.34
C ASN A 109 19.09 4.87 10.26
N SER A 110 17.87 5.27 9.91
CA SER A 110 16.64 4.94 10.65
C SER A 110 16.33 3.45 10.59
N ILE A 111 16.49 2.80 9.42
CA ILE A 111 16.36 1.34 9.27
C ILE A 111 17.34 0.62 10.21
N LYS A 112 18.62 1.02 10.17
CA LYS A 112 19.66 0.44 11.05
C LYS A 112 19.33 0.63 12.53
N TYR A 113 18.87 1.83 12.91
CA TYR A 113 18.45 2.14 14.27
C TYR A 113 17.34 1.21 14.76
N PHE A 114 16.23 1.10 14.04
CA PHE A 114 15.10 0.26 14.49
C PHE A 114 15.40 -1.23 14.44
N TYR A 115 16.18 -1.68 13.44
CA TYR A 115 16.65 -3.06 13.39
C TYR A 115 17.50 -3.42 14.62
N ASN A 116 18.49 -2.58 14.95
CA ASN A 116 19.34 -2.80 16.13
C ASN A 116 18.53 -2.70 17.42
N LYS A 117 17.62 -1.74 17.51
CA LYS A 117 16.71 -1.60 18.66
C LYS A 117 15.90 -2.87 18.92
N LEU A 118 15.42 -3.52 17.87
CA LEU A 118 14.67 -4.77 17.99
C LEU A 118 15.53 -5.93 18.49
N LEU A 119 16.81 -6.00 18.12
CA LEU A 119 17.72 -7.05 18.56
C LEU A 119 18.29 -6.86 19.96
N LEU A 120 18.26 -5.63 20.47
CA LEU A 120 18.78 -5.30 21.77
C LEU A 120 17.89 -5.81 22.92
N PRO A 121 18.49 -6.22 24.06
CA PRO A 121 17.77 -6.45 25.30
C PRO A 121 16.96 -5.23 25.74
N PRO A 122 15.92 -5.41 26.57
CA PRO A 122 15.24 -4.28 27.19
C PRO A 122 16.23 -3.46 28.03
N ASN A 123 16.22 -2.13 27.87
CA ASN A 123 17.04 -1.15 28.59
C ASN A 123 18.54 -1.10 28.24
N SER A 124 19.02 -1.82 27.22
CA SER A 124 20.35 -1.55 26.67
C SER A 124 20.31 -0.34 25.73
N ASN A 125 21.27 0.57 25.88
CA ASN A 125 21.45 1.68 24.96
C ASN A 125 21.91 1.14 23.59
N LEU A 126 21.42 1.74 22.50
CA LEU A 126 22.00 1.48 21.18
C LEU A 126 23.47 1.90 21.18
N ASN A 127 24.29 1.17 20.42
CA ASN A 127 25.69 1.50 20.17
C ASN A 127 25.82 3.01 19.89
N GLU A 128 26.82 3.63 20.51
CA GLU A 128 27.12 5.06 20.39
C GLU A 128 27.34 5.51 18.93
N ASP A 129 27.61 4.57 18.03
CA ASP A 129 27.90 4.80 16.61
C ASP A 129 26.70 5.28 15.77
N ILE A 130 25.46 5.00 16.20
CA ILE A 130 24.25 5.41 15.46
C ILE A 130 23.65 6.65 16.12
N LYS A 131 24.02 7.82 15.60
CA LYS A 131 23.35 9.07 15.94
C LYS A 131 21.89 9.00 15.49
N PHE A 132 20.96 9.02 16.42
CA PHE A 132 19.53 9.07 16.11
C PHE A 132 18.79 9.83 17.21
N LYS A 133 18.31 11.03 16.90
CA LYS A 133 17.54 11.87 17.81
C LYS A 133 16.16 12.13 17.24
N TYR A 134 15.18 11.41 17.78
CA TYR A 134 13.80 11.58 17.36
C TYR A 134 13.25 12.97 17.74
N PRO A 135 12.38 13.60 16.93
CA PRO A 135 11.87 14.96 17.18
C PRO A 135 11.04 15.11 18.45
N ARG A 136 10.56 14.00 19.01
CA ARG A 136 9.83 13.96 20.28
C ARG A 136 10.57 13.10 21.27
N ASN A 137 10.50 13.48 22.55
CA ASN A 137 11.04 12.68 23.63
C ASN A 137 10.10 11.52 23.95
N ILE A 138 10.17 10.45 23.16
CA ILE A 138 9.31 9.27 23.28
C ILE A 138 10.16 7.99 23.30
N SER A 139 9.71 7.01 24.07
CA SER A 139 10.29 5.68 24.04
C SER A 139 9.53 4.78 23.07
N PHE A 140 10.21 4.26 22.04
CA PHE A 140 9.61 3.25 21.15
C PHE A 140 9.51 1.90 21.85
N THR A 141 8.33 1.29 21.80
CA THR A 141 8.15 -0.13 22.14
C THR A 141 8.75 -1.03 21.05
N ASP A 142 8.86 -2.33 21.31
CA ASP A 142 9.26 -3.29 20.26
C ASP A 142 8.24 -3.28 19.10
N SER A 143 6.95 -3.13 19.40
CA SER A 143 5.90 -3.03 18.36
C SER A 143 6.07 -1.78 17.51
N ASP A 144 6.34 -0.62 18.12
CA ASP A 144 6.60 0.61 17.36
C ASP A 144 7.86 0.48 16.50
N SER A 145 8.92 -0.11 17.06
CA SER A 145 10.19 -0.30 16.36
C SER A 145 10.02 -1.22 15.15
N LEU A 146 9.24 -2.29 15.30
CA LEU A 146 8.88 -3.19 14.20
C LEU A 146 8.10 -2.43 13.11
N LYS A 147 7.07 -1.67 13.49
CA LYS A 147 6.24 -0.94 12.54
C LYS A 147 7.07 0.09 11.76
N TYR A 148 7.95 0.84 12.43
CA TYR A 148 8.90 1.73 11.75
C TYR A 148 9.82 0.97 10.81
N LEU A 149 10.43 -0.14 11.25
CA LEU A 149 11.34 -0.92 10.42
C LEU A 149 10.65 -1.35 9.11
N VAL A 150 9.44 -1.90 9.21
CA VAL A 150 8.64 -2.35 8.05
C VAL A 150 8.30 -1.19 7.12
N THR A 151 7.82 -0.06 7.66
CA THR A 151 7.51 1.13 6.86
C THR A 151 8.74 1.68 6.14
N LEU A 152 9.87 1.83 6.85
CA LEU A 152 11.08 2.42 6.29
C LEU A 152 11.73 1.53 5.22
N ILE A 153 11.73 0.20 5.39
CA ILE A 153 12.19 -0.70 4.32
C ILE A 153 11.27 -0.60 3.10
N SER A 154 9.95 -0.47 3.31
CA SER A 154 9.02 -0.25 2.21
C SER A 154 9.33 1.04 1.45
N ASP A 155 9.58 2.13 2.18
CA ASP A 155 9.92 3.44 1.63
C ASP A 155 11.25 3.44 0.87
N MET A 156 12.23 2.65 1.31
CA MET A 156 13.51 2.48 0.59
C MET A 156 13.31 1.88 -0.80
N HIS A 157 12.24 1.10 -1.01
CA HIS A 157 11.91 0.51 -2.29
C HIS A 157 11.04 1.43 -3.17
N GLN A 158 10.63 2.60 -2.67
CA GLN A 158 10.17 3.69 -3.51
C GLN A 158 11.43 4.45 -3.98
N PRO A 159 11.81 4.35 -5.26
CA PRO A 159 13.14 4.75 -5.72
C PRO A 159 13.42 6.25 -5.52
N LEU A 160 12.41 7.10 -5.66
CA LEU A 160 12.55 8.53 -5.52
C LEU A 160 12.75 9.01 -4.08
N ARG A 161 12.53 8.14 -3.07
CA ARG A 161 12.86 8.45 -1.67
C ARG A 161 14.36 8.41 -1.39
N ILE A 162 15.13 7.73 -2.23
CA ILE A 162 16.58 7.54 -2.11
C ILE A 162 17.34 7.95 -3.38
N SER A 163 16.67 8.68 -4.29
CA SER A 163 17.24 9.17 -5.54
C SER A 163 17.91 10.54 -5.32
N PHE A 164 17.69 11.52 -6.21
CA PHE A 164 18.54 12.70 -6.30
C PHE A 164 18.00 13.95 -5.60
N ILE A 165 18.92 14.74 -5.04
CA ILE A 165 18.62 16.04 -4.42
C ILE A 165 18.22 17.09 -5.47
N SER A 166 18.84 17.03 -6.65
CA SER A 166 18.65 17.97 -7.77
C SER A 166 17.19 18.15 -8.18
N ASP A 167 16.44 17.06 -8.22
CA ASP A 167 15.02 17.04 -8.57
C ASP A 167 14.11 16.84 -7.35
N ASN A 168 14.67 16.94 -6.14
CA ASN A 168 13.97 16.74 -4.88
C ASN A 168 13.26 15.39 -4.81
N GLY A 169 13.93 14.33 -5.24
CA GLY A 169 13.34 13.00 -5.38
C GLY A 169 12.17 13.03 -6.37
N GLY A 170 12.36 13.62 -7.54
CA GLY A 170 11.34 13.73 -8.58
C GLY A 170 10.14 14.64 -8.26
N LYS A 171 10.12 15.33 -7.11
CA LYS A 171 9.05 16.30 -6.78
C LYS A 171 9.09 17.53 -7.67
N ASN A 172 10.27 17.87 -8.20
CA ASN A 172 10.46 18.98 -9.13
C ASN A 172 10.27 18.59 -10.60
N ILE A 173 9.99 17.31 -10.88
CA ILE A 173 9.72 16.83 -12.25
C ILE A 173 8.22 16.86 -12.48
N ASN A 174 7.75 17.82 -13.27
CA ASN A 174 6.35 17.91 -13.65
C ASN A 174 6.02 16.83 -14.68
N VAL A 175 4.96 16.07 -14.44
CA VAL A 175 4.53 14.99 -15.34
C VAL A 175 3.07 15.15 -15.73
N THR A 176 2.77 14.73 -16.95
CA THR A 176 1.40 14.55 -17.42
C THR A 176 1.21 13.14 -17.96
N PHE A 177 0.07 12.53 -17.65
CA PHE A 177 -0.27 11.17 -18.06
C PHE A 177 -1.77 11.01 -18.28
N PHE A 178 -2.19 9.93 -18.94
CA PHE A 178 -3.60 9.59 -19.08
C PHE A 178 -4.06 8.75 -17.89
N ASP A 179 -5.16 9.12 -17.24
CA ASP A 179 -5.77 8.26 -16.23
C ASP A 179 -6.56 7.10 -16.86
N ASN A 180 -7.18 6.25 -16.04
CA ASN A 180 -7.96 5.11 -16.53
C ASN A 180 -9.26 5.51 -17.25
N LYS A 181 -9.65 6.79 -17.21
CA LYS A 181 -10.76 7.37 -17.96
C LYS A 181 -10.27 8.08 -19.23
N LEU A 182 -9.00 7.88 -19.60
CA LEU A 182 -8.34 8.52 -20.75
C LEU A 182 -8.33 10.05 -20.65
N GLN A 183 -8.37 10.60 -19.43
CA GLN A 183 -8.24 12.03 -19.18
C GLN A 183 -6.77 12.37 -18.90
N LYS A 184 -6.31 13.46 -19.50
CA LYS A 184 -4.96 13.98 -19.28
C LYS A 184 -4.89 14.63 -17.89
N VAL A 185 -4.02 14.12 -17.02
CA VAL A 185 -3.87 14.53 -15.61
C VAL A 185 -2.44 14.99 -15.36
N LYS A 186 -2.29 16.13 -14.66
CA LYS A 186 -1.00 16.67 -14.23
C LYS A 186 -0.63 16.22 -12.82
N SER A 187 0.65 15.99 -12.58
CA SER A 187 1.23 15.69 -11.26
C SER A 187 2.73 15.99 -11.23
N ASN A 188 3.44 15.49 -10.23
CA ASN A 188 4.91 15.37 -10.26
C ASN A 188 5.31 13.88 -10.25
N LEU A 189 6.54 13.59 -10.66
CA LEU A 189 7.01 12.20 -10.79
C LEU A 189 6.95 11.43 -9.46
N PHE A 190 7.23 12.11 -8.35
CA PHE A 190 7.13 11.53 -7.01
C PHE A 190 5.73 11.01 -6.71
N GLU A 191 4.71 11.88 -6.79
CA GLU A 191 3.30 11.52 -6.57
C GLU A 191 2.80 10.51 -7.62
N TYR A 192 3.31 10.58 -8.85
CA TYR A 192 2.95 9.61 -9.89
C TYR A 192 3.40 8.19 -9.51
N LEU A 193 4.68 7.99 -9.14
CA LEU A 193 5.19 6.68 -8.75
C LEU A 193 4.66 6.20 -7.41
N GLU A 194 4.43 7.11 -6.47
CA GLU A 194 4.00 6.79 -5.12
C GLU A 194 2.52 6.37 -5.05
N ASN A 195 1.68 6.94 -5.91
CA ASN A 195 0.24 6.83 -5.79
C ASN A 195 -0.47 6.56 -7.12
N LYS A 196 -0.23 7.39 -8.14
CA LYS A 196 -1.03 7.35 -9.37
C LYS A 196 -0.85 6.04 -10.13
N ILE A 197 0.38 5.61 -10.35
CA ILE A 197 0.66 4.38 -11.08
C ILE A 197 0.12 3.15 -10.34
N ILE A 198 0.21 3.13 -9.01
CA ILE A 198 -0.29 2.02 -8.19
C ILE A 198 -1.81 1.95 -8.25
N ASN A 199 -2.51 3.08 -8.14
CA ASN A 199 -3.96 3.12 -8.33
C ASN A 199 -4.36 2.64 -9.73
N LYS A 200 -3.56 2.98 -10.75
CA LYS A 200 -3.78 2.47 -12.11
C LYS A 200 -3.59 0.96 -12.17
N MET A 201 -2.52 0.43 -11.57
CA MET A 201 -2.26 -1.01 -11.46
C MET A 201 -3.41 -1.73 -10.74
N ILE A 202 -3.89 -1.22 -9.62
CA ILE A 202 -5.01 -1.81 -8.86
C ILE A 202 -6.27 -1.89 -9.71
N GLN A 203 -6.61 -0.81 -10.41
CA GLN A 203 -7.80 -0.79 -11.26
C GLN A 203 -7.65 -1.72 -12.47
N LYS A 204 -6.45 -1.75 -13.08
CA LYS A 204 -6.13 -2.64 -14.21
C LYS A 204 -6.14 -4.12 -13.81
N TYR A 205 -5.68 -4.45 -12.60
CA TYR A 205 -5.54 -5.80 -12.09
C TYR A 205 -6.47 -6.07 -10.89
N GLN A 206 -7.67 -5.50 -10.88
CA GLN A 206 -8.54 -5.49 -9.70
C GLN A 206 -8.83 -6.90 -9.14
N SER A 207 -9.01 -7.90 -10.00
CA SER A 207 -9.27 -9.29 -9.60
C SER A 207 -8.03 -10.00 -9.05
N SER A 208 -6.83 -9.51 -9.36
CA SER A 208 -5.57 -10.17 -9.02
C SER A 208 -4.67 -9.34 -8.10
N TRP A 209 -5.01 -8.09 -7.78
CA TRP A 209 -4.17 -7.22 -6.94
C TRP A 209 -3.83 -7.87 -5.59
N TYR A 210 -4.81 -8.49 -4.93
CA TYR A 210 -4.61 -9.23 -3.68
C TYR A 210 -4.44 -10.75 -3.90
N SER A 211 -3.94 -11.17 -5.07
CA SER A 211 -3.75 -12.59 -5.41
C SER A 211 -2.29 -13.03 -5.27
N GLY A 212 -1.97 -14.27 -5.67
CA GLY A 212 -0.66 -14.89 -5.48
C GLY A 212 0.52 -14.29 -6.25
N TRP A 213 0.40 -13.09 -6.85
CA TRP A 213 1.60 -12.36 -7.29
C TRP A 213 2.33 -11.72 -6.10
N THR A 214 1.64 -11.39 -4.99
CA THR A 214 2.24 -10.86 -3.76
C THR A 214 2.87 -11.97 -2.89
N HIS A 215 3.78 -12.75 -3.48
CA HIS A 215 4.43 -13.88 -2.80
C HIS A 215 5.93 -13.94 -3.10
N VAL A 216 6.76 -14.25 -2.09
CA VAL A 216 8.24 -14.32 -2.25
C VAL A 216 8.70 -15.28 -3.34
N ASN A 217 8.02 -16.42 -3.53
CA ASN A 217 8.26 -17.36 -4.61
C ASN A 217 8.20 -16.76 -6.04
N ARG A 218 7.57 -15.59 -6.24
CA ARG A 218 7.64 -14.88 -7.53
C ARG A 218 9.02 -14.35 -7.87
N ILE A 219 9.85 -14.16 -6.84
CA ILE A 219 11.23 -13.71 -6.93
C ILE A 219 12.14 -14.65 -6.12
N PHE A 220 11.88 -15.96 -6.17
CA PHE A 220 12.56 -16.94 -5.32
C PHE A 220 14.09 -16.86 -5.40
N ASN A 221 14.64 -16.74 -6.62
CA ASN A 221 16.09 -16.65 -6.82
C ASN A 221 16.66 -15.36 -6.20
N ASP A 222 15.99 -14.22 -6.40
CA ASP A 222 16.39 -12.95 -5.79
C ASP A 222 16.27 -12.99 -4.26
N HIS A 223 15.21 -13.62 -3.74
CA HIS A 223 15.03 -13.83 -2.30
C HIS A 223 16.17 -14.65 -1.70
N LYS A 224 16.58 -15.76 -2.35
CA LYS A 224 17.72 -16.58 -1.90
C LYS A 224 19.04 -15.81 -1.96
N LYS A 225 19.25 -15.05 -3.04
CA LYS A 225 20.40 -14.16 -3.18
C LYS A 225 20.44 -13.12 -2.06
N ASP A 226 19.31 -12.49 -1.73
CA ASP A 226 19.21 -11.51 -0.66
C ASP A 226 19.41 -12.14 0.73
N GLU A 227 18.95 -13.39 0.95
CA GLU A 227 19.25 -14.14 2.19
C GLU A 227 20.76 -14.34 2.35
N ASP A 228 21.46 -14.72 1.29
CA ASP A 228 22.91 -14.96 1.35
C ASP A 228 23.70 -13.66 1.50
N LEU A 229 23.28 -12.59 0.83
CA LEU A 229 23.83 -11.25 1.05
C LEU A 229 23.65 -10.80 2.50
N PHE A 230 22.47 -11.01 3.07
CA PHE A 230 22.22 -10.66 4.47
C PHE A 230 23.04 -11.52 5.44
N LYS A 231 23.19 -12.83 5.20
CA LYS A 231 24.07 -13.69 6.02
C LYS A 231 25.51 -13.19 6.02
N LYS A 232 26.01 -12.73 4.87
CA LYS A 232 27.38 -12.23 4.70
C LYS A 232 27.60 -10.86 5.35
N ASN A 233 26.65 -9.93 5.19
CA ASN A 233 26.86 -8.52 5.52
C ASN A 233 26.08 -8.03 6.75
N GLY A 234 25.19 -8.85 7.32
CA GLY A 234 24.29 -8.41 8.37
C GLY A 234 23.43 -7.21 7.94
N ILE A 235 23.18 -6.28 8.85
CA ILE A 235 22.33 -5.10 8.56
C ILE A 235 22.95 -4.13 7.55
N ASP A 236 24.26 -4.17 7.32
CA ASP A 236 24.90 -3.32 6.30
C ASP A 236 24.52 -3.72 4.86
N VAL A 237 23.84 -4.87 4.68
CA VAL A 237 23.20 -5.23 3.41
C VAL A 237 22.22 -4.16 2.91
N ILE A 238 21.66 -3.35 3.81
CA ILE A 238 20.73 -2.26 3.45
C ILE A 238 21.35 -1.29 2.43
N TYR A 239 22.65 -1.02 2.50
CA TYR A 239 23.34 -0.18 1.52
C TYR A 239 23.38 -0.82 0.12
N ILE A 240 23.58 -2.14 0.06
CA ILE A 240 23.57 -2.91 -1.19
C ILE A 240 22.17 -2.86 -1.79
N TRP A 241 21.16 -3.17 -0.99
CA TRP A 241 19.76 -3.16 -1.40
C TRP A 241 19.28 -1.79 -1.86
N ALA A 242 19.67 -0.72 -1.17
CA ALA A 242 19.34 0.65 -1.58
C ALA A 242 20.03 1.02 -2.90
N LYS A 243 21.31 0.62 -3.08
CA LYS A 243 22.04 0.85 -4.33
C LYS A 243 21.40 0.13 -5.51
N ASP A 244 20.92 -1.10 -5.32
CA ASP A 244 20.19 -1.84 -6.36
C ASP A 244 18.94 -1.07 -6.82
N ILE A 245 18.16 -0.51 -5.89
CA ILE A 245 16.94 0.23 -6.21
C ILE A 245 17.24 1.50 -7.02
N VAL A 246 18.28 2.24 -6.63
CA VAL A 246 18.67 3.45 -7.35
C VAL A 246 19.25 3.11 -8.73
N ASN A 247 20.09 2.08 -8.83
CA ASN A 247 20.63 1.60 -10.12
C ASN A 247 19.52 1.23 -11.09
N ASP A 248 18.57 0.41 -10.65
CA ASP A 248 17.46 -0.03 -11.49
C ASP A 248 16.63 1.18 -11.95
N PHE A 249 16.31 2.11 -11.05
CA PHE A 249 15.59 3.32 -11.44
C PHE A 249 16.38 4.23 -12.37
N CYS A 250 17.69 4.40 -12.15
CA CYS A 250 18.56 5.12 -13.08
C CYS A 250 18.52 4.51 -14.48
N SER A 251 18.58 3.19 -14.58
CA SER A 251 18.54 2.49 -15.88
C SER A 251 17.18 2.60 -16.58
N GLU A 252 16.08 2.47 -15.83
CA GLU A 252 14.72 2.44 -16.38
C GLU A 252 14.15 3.85 -16.62
N PHE A 253 14.67 4.87 -15.93
CA PHE A 253 14.23 6.27 -16.05
C PHE A 253 15.34 7.20 -16.54
N TYR A 254 16.28 7.63 -15.69
CA TYR A 254 17.24 8.72 -16.04
C TYR A 254 18.16 8.42 -17.23
N MET A 255 18.44 7.15 -17.54
CA MET A 255 19.26 6.71 -18.68
C MET A 255 18.41 6.16 -19.83
N ASN A 256 17.09 6.29 -19.75
CA ASN A 256 16.19 5.79 -20.75
C ASN A 256 16.18 6.72 -21.98
N ASN A 257 16.42 6.16 -23.16
CA ASN A 257 16.42 6.90 -24.43
C ASN A 257 15.12 7.68 -24.67
N SER A 258 13.97 7.18 -24.19
CA SER A 258 12.67 7.84 -24.33
C SER A 258 12.57 9.17 -23.57
N ILE A 259 13.45 9.42 -22.60
CA ILE A 259 13.49 10.69 -21.88
C ILE A 259 14.78 11.49 -22.10
N GLU A 260 15.64 11.07 -23.02
CA GLU A 260 16.94 11.71 -23.29
C GLU A 260 16.80 13.21 -23.60
N SER A 261 15.74 13.61 -24.32
CA SER A 261 15.45 15.00 -24.64
C SER A 261 15.12 15.88 -23.44
N TYR A 262 14.82 15.28 -22.29
CA TYR A 262 14.55 15.97 -21.03
C TYR A 262 15.76 15.97 -20.10
N MET A 263 16.87 15.38 -20.52
CA MET A 263 18.11 15.29 -19.74
C MET A 263 19.09 16.38 -20.18
N THR A 264 19.80 16.95 -19.21
CA THR A 264 20.83 17.97 -19.41
C THR A 264 22.12 17.53 -18.75
N LEU A 265 23.24 17.75 -19.44
CA LEU A 265 24.56 17.49 -18.88
C LEU A 265 25.06 18.74 -18.15
N LYS A 266 25.36 18.59 -16.86
CA LYS A 266 26.02 19.63 -16.05
C LYS A 266 27.16 18.98 -15.29
N GLU A 267 28.38 19.50 -15.46
CA GLU A 267 29.58 18.98 -14.77
C GLU A 267 29.72 17.45 -14.92
N GLU A 268 29.56 16.94 -16.15
CA GLU A 268 29.63 15.51 -16.51
C GLU A 268 28.56 14.60 -15.86
N LYS A 269 27.53 15.18 -15.23
CA LYS A 269 26.40 14.48 -14.61
C LYS A 269 25.11 14.76 -15.37
N LEU A 270 24.25 13.75 -15.48
CA LEU A 270 22.96 13.79 -16.20
C LEU A 270 21.84 14.22 -15.28
N TYR A 271 21.30 15.42 -15.45
CA TYR A 271 20.19 15.97 -14.67
C TYR A 271 18.91 15.99 -15.49
N PHE A 272 17.77 15.73 -14.86
CA PHE A 272 16.48 16.03 -15.48
C PHE A 272 16.28 17.55 -15.54
N ASP A 273 15.89 18.09 -16.70
CA ASP A 273 15.50 19.50 -16.86
C ASP A 273 14.12 19.75 -16.24
N THR A 274 14.11 20.17 -14.98
CA THR A 274 12.89 20.45 -14.21
C THR A 274 12.05 21.61 -14.76
N THR A 275 12.52 22.35 -15.77
CA THR A 275 11.72 23.39 -16.45
C THR A 275 10.75 22.80 -17.47
N THR A 276 10.99 21.57 -17.90
CA THR A 276 10.16 20.86 -18.88
C THR A 276 9.05 20.05 -18.22
N GLU A 277 7.98 19.81 -18.96
CA GLU A 277 6.88 18.93 -18.55
C GLU A 277 7.00 17.60 -19.31
N LEU A 278 7.20 16.50 -18.57
CA LEU A 278 7.30 15.15 -19.15
C LEU A 278 5.91 14.56 -19.39
N GLU A 279 5.60 14.22 -20.64
CA GLU A 279 4.45 13.37 -20.94
C GLU A 279 4.83 11.90 -20.79
N ILE A 280 4.20 11.21 -19.84
CA ILE A 280 4.44 9.79 -19.60
C ILE A 280 3.77 9.00 -20.72
N SER A 281 4.60 8.47 -21.62
CA SER A 281 4.16 7.58 -22.70
C SER A 281 3.67 6.25 -22.15
N TYR A 282 2.92 5.51 -22.96
CA TYR A 282 2.47 4.16 -22.61
C TYR A 282 3.65 3.20 -22.32
N GLU A 283 4.73 3.32 -23.10
CA GLU A 283 5.93 2.50 -22.94
C GLU A 283 6.65 2.81 -21.63
N LEU A 284 6.85 4.10 -21.31
CA LEU A 284 7.45 4.52 -20.05
C LEU A 284 6.59 4.11 -18.86
N GLU A 285 5.27 4.26 -18.96
CA GLU A 285 4.36 3.78 -17.91
C GLU A 285 4.49 2.27 -17.70
N TYR A 286 4.56 1.47 -18.77
CA TYR A 286 4.73 0.02 -18.66
C TYR A 286 6.06 -0.38 -17.97
N GLN A 287 7.14 0.32 -18.29
CA GLN A 287 8.45 0.13 -17.65
C GLN A 287 8.40 0.49 -16.15
N LEU A 288 7.82 1.64 -15.81
CA LEU A 288 7.63 2.07 -14.43
C LEU A 288 6.70 1.12 -13.66
N GLU A 289 5.65 0.60 -14.29
CA GLU A 289 4.73 -0.39 -13.71
C GLU A 289 5.49 -1.67 -13.31
N ARG A 290 6.34 -2.16 -14.22
CA ARG A 290 7.19 -3.33 -13.99
C ARG A 290 8.19 -3.09 -12.86
N LEU A 291 8.85 -1.93 -12.85
CA LEU A 291 9.80 -1.55 -11.82
C LEU A 291 9.12 -1.49 -10.44
N ILE A 292 7.98 -0.79 -10.32
CA ILE A 292 7.24 -0.67 -9.06
C ILE A 292 6.76 -2.02 -8.56
N ARG A 293 6.25 -2.88 -9.45
CA ARG A 293 5.86 -4.25 -9.09
C ARG A 293 7.03 -5.05 -8.54
N ASN A 294 8.20 -4.98 -9.18
CA ASN A 294 9.41 -5.67 -8.72
C ASN A 294 9.88 -5.12 -7.37
N ASN A 295 9.83 -3.81 -7.17
CA ASN A 295 10.20 -3.17 -5.93
C ASN A 295 9.28 -3.55 -4.77
N ILE A 296 7.98 -3.69 -5.01
CA ILE A 296 7.02 -4.21 -4.00
C ILE A 296 7.41 -5.64 -3.58
N LEU A 297 7.76 -6.50 -4.54
CA LEU A 297 8.18 -7.88 -4.26
C LEU A 297 9.49 -7.91 -3.47
N ARG A 298 10.50 -7.14 -3.89
CA ARG A 298 11.79 -7.04 -3.19
C ARG A 298 11.63 -6.48 -1.78
N ALA A 299 10.80 -5.45 -1.60
CA ALA A 299 10.52 -4.88 -0.29
C ALA A 299 9.99 -5.94 0.68
N GLY A 300 8.94 -6.66 0.29
CA GLY A 300 8.34 -7.68 1.16
C GLY A 300 9.29 -8.85 1.41
N SER A 301 10.01 -9.30 0.38
CA SER A 301 11.06 -10.32 0.51
C SER A 301 12.12 -9.91 1.54
N ARG A 302 12.71 -8.72 1.40
CA ARG A 302 13.77 -8.21 2.29
C ARG A 302 13.26 -7.96 3.71
N ILE A 303 12.03 -7.49 3.87
CA ILE A 303 11.36 -7.42 5.19
C ILE A 303 11.29 -8.81 5.81
N SER A 304 10.82 -9.83 5.07
CA SER A 304 10.70 -11.19 5.61
C SER A 304 12.04 -11.76 6.07
N ILE A 305 13.14 -11.47 5.35
CA ILE A 305 14.51 -11.88 5.70
C ILE A 305 14.91 -11.28 7.06
N LEU A 306 14.75 -9.96 7.21
CA LEU A 306 15.11 -9.26 8.44
C LEU A 306 14.25 -9.69 9.63
N LEU A 307 12.94 -9.86 9.43
CA LEU A 307 12.04 -10.30 10.48
C LEU A 307 12.30 -11.75 10.90
N ASN A 308 12.56 -12.65 9.94
CA ASN A 308 12.95 -14.03 10.24
C ASN A 308 14.20 -14.08 11.12
N HIS A 309 15.16 -13.19 10.88
CA HIS A 309 16.36 -13.07 11.71
C HIS A 309 16.06 -12.51 13.10
N ILE A 310 15.31 -11.41 13.19
CA ILE A 310 14.96 -10.77 14.46
C ILE A 310 14.25 -11.77 15.38
N PHE A 311 13.20 -12.41 14.88
CA PHE A 311 12.39 -13.34 15.68
C PHE A 311 13.08 -14.69 15.93
N ALA A 312 14.12 -15.04 15.17
CA ALA A 312 14.99 -16.16 15.52
C ALA A 312 15.92 -15.85 16.70
N LYS A 313 16.30 -14.57 16.88
CA LYS A 313 17.23 -14.13 17.93
C LYS A 313 16.56 -13.63 19.21
N LYS A 314 15.34 -13.09 19.12
CA LYS A 314 14.62 -12.51 20.26
C LYS A 314 13.17 -12.97 20.24
N LYS A 315 12.73 -13.50 21.38
CA LYS A 315 11.32 -13.76 21.67
C LYS A 315 10.73 -12.54 22.35
N PHE A 316 9.52 -12.16 21.98
CA PHE A 316 8.86 -10.97 22.51
C PHE A 316 7.80 -11.39 23.54
N SER A 317 7.69 -10.64 24.63
CA SER A 317 6.68 -10.93 25.66
C SER A 317 5.28 -10.63 25.11
N ASN A 318 4.29 -11.47 25.45
CA ASN A 318 2.88 -11.26 25.10
C ASN A 318 2.26 -9.98 25.70
N PHE A 319 2.87 -9.41 26.75
CA PHE A 319 2.36 -8.21 27.40
C PHE A 319 2.72 -6.97 26.58
N ARG A 320 1.75 -6.48 25.80
CA ARG A 320 1.86 -5.22 25.06
C ARG A 320 2.13 -4.07 26.03
N LYS A 321 3.30 -3.45 25.87
CA LYS A 321 3.56 -2.13 26.47
C LYS A 321 2.68 -1.11 25.76
N ARG A 322 2.02 -0.24 26.52
CA ARG A 322 1.22 0.85 25.96
C ARG A 322 2.13 1.77 25.15
N SER A 323 1.82 1.93 23.87
CA SER A 323 2.59 2.79 22.99
C SER A 323 1.99 4.20 22.99
N GLU A 324 2.84 5.21 22.91
CA GLU A 324 2.41 6.59 22.70
C GLU A 324 1.73 6.78 21.32
N PHE A 325 2.00 5.88 20.39
CA PHE A 325 1.38 5.85 19.06
C PHE A 325 0.01 5.15 19.05
N ASP A 326 -0.40 4.48 20.12
CA ASP A 326 -1.71 3.80 20.19
C ASP A 326 -2.88 4.79 20.08
N LYS A 327 -2.70 6.04 20.53
CA LYS A 327 -3.70 7.12 20.36
C LYS A 327 -3.92 7.47 18.89
N VAL A 328 -2.88 7.34 18.06
CA VAL A 328 -2.93 7.58 16.61
C VAL A 328 -3.83 6.55 15.95
N GLU A 329 -3.61 5.28 16.28
CA GLU A 329 -4.38 4.15 15.78
C GLU A 329 -5.85 4.20 16.26
N TYR A 330 -6.09 4.58 17.52
CA TYR A 330 -7.43 4.68 18.11
C TYR A 330 -8.30 5.82 17.53
N GLU A 331 -7.72 7.01 17.33
CA GLU A 331 -8.45 8.16 16.76
C GLU A 331 -8.86 7.91 15.30
N GLU A 332 -8.05 7.15 14.55
CA GLU A 332 -8.39 6.77 13.19
C GLU A 332 -9.44 5.65 13.15
N LEU A 333 -9.36 4.62 14.01
CA LEU A 333 -10.44 3.64 14.17
C LEU A 333 -11.78 4.32 14.46
N LYS A 334 -11.78 5.43 15.21
CA LYS A 334 -12.99 6.23 15.45
C LYS A 334 -13.46 6.98 14.19
N LYS A 335 -12.55 7.51 13.37
CA LYS A 335 -12.87 8.16 12.08
C LYS A 335 -13.32 7.17 11.01
N SER A 336 -12.65 6.02 10.86
CA SER A 336 -13.01 4.98 9.89
C SER A 336 -14.32 4.28 10.26
N LYS A 337 -14.59 4.09 11.57
CA LYS A 337 -15.89 3.61 12.06
C LYS A 337 -17.02 4.63 11.84
N ALA A 338 -16.70 5.92 11.76
CA ALA A 338 -17.65 6.97 11.36
C ALA A 338 -17.78 7.12 9.82
N ALA A 339 -16.76 6.73 9.05
CA ALA A 339 -16.70 6.84 7.59
C ALA A 339 -17.08 5.55 6.83
N SER A 340 -17.36 4.44 7.53
CA SER A 340 -17.82 3.20 6.92
C SER A 340 -19.25 3.35 6.38
N ILE A 341 -19.34 3.74 5.11
CA ILE A 341 -20.56 3.69 4.28
C ILE A 341 -21.21 2.30 4.35
N TYR A 342 -20.40 1.25 4.52
CA TYR A 342 -20.85 -0.12 4.63
C TYR A 342 -21.73 -0.36 5.85
N LYS A 343 -21.49 0.30 7.00
CA LYS A 343 -22.33 0.08 8.19
C LYS A 343 -23.66 0.85 8.14
N ASN A 344 -23.66 2.06 7.55
CA ASN A 344 -24.91 2.82 7.38
C ASN A 344 -25.84 2.16 6.36
N ASN A 345 -25.28 1.47 5.35
CA ASN A 345 -26.06 0.80 4.32
C ASN A 345 -26.17 -0.72 4.50
N ALA A 346 -25.46 -1.36 5.45
CA ALA A 346 -25.51 -2.81 5.65
C ALA A 346 -26.92 -3.31 5.97
N LEU A 347 -27.67 -2.57 6.78
CA LEU A 347 -29.08 -2.87 7.04
C LEU A 347 -29.90 -2.81 5.75
N PHE A 348 -29.66 -1.80 4.92
CA PHE A 348 -30.39 -1.59 3.66
C PHE A 348 -30.01 -2.63 2.59
N ILE A 349 -28.72 -2.98 2.50
CA ILE A 349 -28.20 -4.01 1.59
C ILE A 349 -28.73 -5.39 2.00
N ASN A 350 -28.70 -5.72 3.30
CA ASN A 350 -29.25 -6.97 3.79
C ASN A 350 -30.77 -7.04 3.60
N LEU A 351 -31.49 -5.94 3.83
CA LEU A 351 -32.93 -5.85 3.54
C LEU A 351 -33.23 -5.99 2.05
N ALA A 352 -32.42 -5.41 1.17
CA ALA A 352 -32.57 -5.54 -0.28
C ALA A 352 -32.32 -6.98 -0.75
N ILE A 353 -31.31 -7.67 -0.20
CA ILE A 353 -31.05 -9.09 -0.48
C ILE A 353 -32.23 -9.94 -0.03
N ILE A 354 -32.74 -9.73 1.20
CA ILE A 354 -33.92 -10.44 1.71
C ILE A 354 -35.13 -10.19 0.82
N PHE A 355 -35.34 -8.96 0.37
CA PHE A 355 -36.44 -8.60 -0.51
C PHE A 355 -36.35 -9.29 -1.89
N VAL A 356 -35.16 -9.35 -2.49
CA VAL A 356 -34.93 -10.07 -3.75
C VAL A 356 -35.19 -11.57 -3.59
N ILE A 357 -34.76 -12.18 -2.49
CA ILE A 357 -35.03 -13.58 -2.18
C ILE A 357 -36.54 -13.82 -2.03
N LEU A 358 -37.25 -12.96 -1.30
CA LEU A 358 -38.70 -13.06 -1.12
C LEU A 358 -39.46 -12.89 -2.45
N LEU A 359 -39.03 -11.98 -3.33
CA LEU A 359 -39.60 -11.83 -4.66
C LEU A 359 -39.36 -13.07 -5.54
N ALA A 360 -38.17 -13.69 -5.46
CA ALA A 360 -37.87 -14.91 -6.18
C ALA A 360 -38.74 -16.08 -5.69
N ILE A 361 -38.92 -16.23 -4.37
CA ILE A 361 -39.80 -17.24 -3.77
C ILE A 361 -41.26 -16.99 -4.18
N PHE A 362 -41.72 -15.74 -4.12
CA PHE A 362 -43.08 -15.38 -4.53
C PHE A 362 -43.31 -15.66 -6.01
N TYR A 363 -42.38 -15.27 -6.88
CA TYR A 363 -42.43 -15.55 -8.31
C TYR A 363 -42.49 -17.06 -8.59
N PHE A 364 -41.64 -17.84 -7.91
CA PHE A 364 -41.63 -19.30 -8.04
C PHE A 364 -42.97 -19.90 -7.58
N ASN A 365 -43.54 -19.43 -6.46
CA ASN A 365 -44.85 -19.87 -5.98
C ASN A 365 -45.98 -19.50 -6.94
N VAL A 366 -45.97 -18.31 -7.55
CA VAL A 366 -46.95 -17.93 -8.58
C VAL A 366 -46.83 -18.82 -9.81
N LEU A 367 -45.61 -19.13 -10.24
CA LEU A 367 -45.34 -19.98 -11.41
C LEU A 367 -45.77 -21.42 -11.16
N MET A 368 -45.53 -21.96 -9.96
CA MET A 368 -46.01 -23.26 -9.52
C MET A 368 -47.53 -23.31 -9.37
N ASN A 369 -48.16 -22.26 -8.85
CA ASN A 369 -49.62 -22.18 -8.73
C ASN A 369 -50.31 -22.09 -10.10
N ARG A 370 -49.69 -21.38 -11.08
CA ARG A 370 -50.15 -21.39 -12.49
C ARG A 370 -50.00 -22.78 -13.13
N ARG A 371 -48.91 -23.51 -12.85
CA ARG A 371 -48.74 -24.90 -13.30
C ARG A 371 -49.78 -25.85 -12.67
N ASN A 372 -50.13 -25.67 -11.41
CA ASN A 372 -51.15 -26.48 -10.74
C ASN A 372 -52.57 -26.16 -11.24
N LYS A 373 -52.88 -24.90 -11.57
CA LYS A 373 -54.15 -24.54 -12.23
C LYS A 373 -54.27 -25.06 -13.67
N MET A 374 -53.15 -25.25 -14.38
CA MET A 374 -53.16 -25.93 -15.69
C MET A 374 -53.33 -27.46 -15.59
N ARG A 375 -53.24 -28.04 -14.39
CA ARG A 375 -53.43 -29.48 -14.12
C ARG A 375 -54.75 -29.82 -13.41
N LEU A 376 -55.67 -28.87 -13.31
CA LEU A 376 -57.06 -29.13 -12.91
C LEU A 376 -57.92 -29.21 -14.17
N PRO A 377 -58.29 -30.41 -14.66
CA PRO A 377 -59.25 -30.53 -15.73
C PRO A 377 -60.59 -29.95 -15.28
N ASN A 378 -61.21 -29.17 -16.16
CA ASN A 378 -62.60 -28.76 -16.07
C ASN A 378 -63.47 -29.98 -15.75
N LYS A 379 -64.43 -29.81 -14.84
CA LYS A 379 -65.54 -30.75 -14.59
C LYS A 379 -66.22 -31.14 -15.89
N ILE A 380 -65.74 -32.18 -16.54
CA ILE A 380 -66.35 -32.90 -17.65
C ILE A 380 -65.94 -34.36 -17.41
N ASN A 381 -66.96 -35.21 -17.32
CA ASN A 381 -66.93 -36.67 -17.12
C ASN A 381 -67.12 -37.19 -15.68
N GLU A 382 -68.11 -36.64 -14.97
CA GLU A 382 -68.92 -37.42 -14.00
C GLU A 382 -69.92 -38.37 -14.69
N ALA A 383 -69.91 -38.45 -16.04
CA ALA A 383 -70.85 -39.26 -16.83
C ALA A 383 -70.24 -40.55 -17.44
N GLU A 384 -68.94 -40.85 -17.25
CA GLU A 384 -68.28 -42.00 -17.90
C GLU A 384 -67.72 -43.07 -16.93
N LEU A 385 -67.92 -42.90 -15.62
CA LEU A 385 -67.46 -43.86 -14.60
C LEU A 385 -68.59 -44.62 -13.90
N GLN A 386 -69.84 -44.43 -14.32
CA GLN A 386 -70.98 -45.25 -13.89
C GLN A 386 -71.29 -46.42 -14.85
N GLU A 387 -70.58 -46.58 -15.96
CA GLU A 387 -70.80 -47.67 -16.92
C GLU A 387 -69.74 -48.80 -16.84
N LYS A 388 -68.90 -48.80 -15.81
CA LYS A 388 -67.88 -49.85 -15.59
C LYS A 388 -67.84 -50.44 -14.18
N CYS A 389 -68.92 -50.30 -13.41
CA CYS A 389 -69.17 -51.13 -12.25
C CYS A 389 -70.60 -51.68 -12.34
N ASN A 390 -70.70 -52.92 -12.81
CA ASN A 390 -71.76 -53.85 -12.41
C ASN A 390 -71.73 -54.07 -10.90
#